data_AF-A5E002-F1
#
_entry.id   AF-A5E002-F1
#
_cell.length_a   1.000
_cell.length_b   1.000
_cell.length_c   1.000
_cell.angle_alpha   90.00
_cell.angle_beta   90.00
_cell.angle_gamma   90.00
#
_symmetry.space_group_name_H-M   'P 1'
#
loop_
_entity.id
_entity.type
_entity.pdbx_description
1 polymer ?
#
loop_
_entity_poly.entity_id
_entity_poly.type
_entity_poly.pdbx_seq_one_letter_code
_entity_poly.pdbx_strand_id
1 'polypeptide(L)'
;MFYTSPYLRTRQTCNNIIEGIKDLPDVDYCVREETRMREQDFGNFQKSAEEMEKIWEERAHYGHFFYRIPHGESAADVYDRVASLNESLYRQFRQDDFPNILVLVTHGIWSRVFLMKWFKWTYEEFESLKNIPHCKYLVMKRDLKASGYKLKSKLETWDDLSEAELQNEVLKAAKEALRQVNANNDAGDVITDLELQPMIEAQKDAVETLREKNKKIKDTYKKIRSSSNSKNSRYKDKLISKFKQDTLSDCTSVESFDDMKL
;
A
#
# COMPACT_ATOMS: atom_id res chain seq x y z
N MET A 1 -12.15 10.04 18.45
CA MET A 1 -12.88 10.00 17.17
C MET A 1 -12.58 8.69 16.46
N PHE A 2 -13.59 8.01 15.94
CA PHE A 2 -13.44 6.81 15.09
C PHE A 2 -13.95 7.10 13.69
N TYR A 3 -13.13 6.83 12.68
CA TYR A 3 -13.59 6.69 11.30
C TYR A 3 -13.54 5.23 10.89
N THR A 4 -14.62 4.73 10.32
CA THR A 4 -14.69 3.36 9.79
C THR A 4 -15.03 3.38 8.30
N SER A 5 -14.48 2.43 7.54
CA SER A 5 -15.03 2.13 6.22
C SER A 5 -16.48 1.62 6.33
N PRO A 6 -17.31 1.79 5.28
CA PRO A 6 -18.70 1.36 5.29
C PRO A 6 -18.87 -0.17 5.18
N TYR A 7 -17.80 -0.94 4.97
CA TYR A 7 -17.89 -2.39 4.85
C TYR A 7 -18.21 -3.05 6.21
N LEU A 8 -19.00 -4.13 6.17
CA LEU A 8 -19.47 -4.82 7.37
C LEU A 8 -18.31 -5.27 8.27
N ARG A 9 -17.25 -5.83 7.68
CA ARG A 9 -16.05 -6.27 8.43
C ARG A 9 -15.38 -5.14 9.23
N THR A 10 -15.32 -3.92 8.68
CA THR A 10 -14.74 -2.77 9.38
C THR A 10 -15.68 -2.23 10.45
N ARG A 11 -17.00 -2.22 10.18
CA ARG A 11 -18.02 -1.87 11.17
C ARG A 11 -18.00 -2.80 12.38
N GLN A 12 -17.98 -4.12 12.15
CA GLN A 12 -17.89 -5.12 13.20
C GLN A 12 -16.60 -4.98 14.02
N THR A 13 -15.46 -4.79 13.35
CA THR A 13 -14.18 -4.53 14.03
C THR A 13 -14.25 -3.27 14.89
N CYS A 14 -14.82 -2.17 14.37
CA CYS A 14 -15.00 -0.92 15.10
C CYS A 14 -15.89 -1.12 16.35
N ASN A 15 -17.00 -1.83 16.20
CA ASN A 15 -17.92 -2.12 17.30
C ASN A 15 -17.24 -2.96 18.40
N ASN A 16 -16.43 -3.95 18.03
CA ASN A 16 -15.70 -4.76 19.00
C ASN A 16 -14.65 -3.94 19.77
N ILE A 17 -14.00 -2.98 19.11
CA ILE A 17 -13.07 -2.05 19.79
C ILE A 17 -13.85 -1.18 20.78
N ILE A 18 -14.98 -0.61 20.35
CA ILE A 18 -15.84 0.23 21.18
C ILE A 18 -16.34 -0.53 22.41
N GLU A 19 -16.81 -1.76 22.21
CA GLU A 19 -17.27 -2.65 23.28
C GLU A 19 -16.19 -2.89 24.33
N GLY A 20 -14.92 -2.99 23.89
CA GLY A 20 -13.78 -3.16 24.78
C GLY A 20 -13.36 -1.91 25.56
N ILE A 21 -13.80 -0.71 25.17
CA ILE A 21 -13.43 0.55 25.82
C ILE A 21 -14.60 1.27 26.50
N LYS A 22 -15.84 0.78 26.35
CA LYS A 22 -17.06 1.48 26.79
C LYS A 22 -17.12 1.74 28.30
N ASP A 23 -16.47 0.88 29.10
CA ASP A 23 -16.47 0.95 30.56
C ASP A 23 -15.25 1.71 31.11
N LEU A 24 -14.38 2.26 30.25
CA LEU A 24 -13.24 3.04 30.68
C LEU A 24 -13.69 4.44 31.13
N PRO A 25 -13.26 4.91 32.32
CA PRO A 25 -13.58 6.25 32.77
C PRO A 25 -12.92 7.30 31.87
N ASP A 26 -13.60 8.43 31.70
CA ASP A 26 -13.11 9.60 30.95
C ASP A 26 -12.81 9.35 29.46
N VAL A 27 -13.48 8.36 28.85
CA VAL A 27 -13.37 8.04 27.41
C VAL A 27 -14.67 8.36 26.67
N ASP A 28 -14.71 9.55 26.07
CA ASP A 28 -15.76 9.91 25.12
C ASP A 28 -15.36 9.57 23.67
N TYR A 29 -16.30 9.05 22.89
CA TYR A 29 -16.07 8.74 21.49
C TYR A 29 -17.25 9.11 20.61
N CYS A 30 -16.94 9.33 19.33
CA CYS A 30 -17.90 9.47 18.26
C CYS A 30 -17.41 8.66 17.06
N VAL A 31 -18.34 8.06 16.34
CA VAL A 31 -18.08 7.22 15.17
C VAL A 31 -18.61 7.92 13.94
N ARG A 32 -17.81 7.98 12.87
CA ARG A 32 -18.25 8.43 11.55
C ARG A 32 -17.85 7.40 10.51
N GLU A 33 -18.70 7.28 9.50
CA GLU A 33 -18.40 6.46 8.34
C GLU A 33 -17.73 7.30 7.27
N GLU A 34 -16.72 6.73 6.63
CA GLU A 34 -15.97 7.40 5.57
C GLU A 34 -15.88 6.49 4.35
N THR A 35 -16.61 6.83 3.29
CA THR A 35 -16.70 6.03 2.06
C THR A 35 -15.39 5.99 1.29
N ARG A 36 -14.50 6.97 1.50
CA ARG A 36 -13.15 6.95 0.91
C ARG A 36 -12.21 5.95 1.58
N MET A 37 -12.59 5.36 2.73
CA MET A 37 -11.82 4.35 3.46
C MET A 37 -12.10 2.90 3.03
N ARG A 38 -12.88 2.68 1.97
CA ARG A 38 -13.15 1.34 1.39
C ARG A 38 -11.86 0.66 0.93
N GLU A 39 -11.86 -0.67 0.85
CA GLU A 39 -10.72 -1.39 0.26
C GLU A 39 -10.61 -1.07 -1.24
N GLN A 40 -9.45 -1.35 -1.84
CA GLN A 40 -9.29 -1.36 -3.30
C GLN A 40 -10.41 -2.22 -3.92
N ASP A 41 -11.11 -1.64 -4.90
CA ASP A 41 -12.09 -2.40 -5.68
C ASP A 41 -11.37 -3.32 -6.65
N PHE A 42 -11.85 -4.56 -6.74
CA PHE A 42 -11.32 -5.54 -7.67
C PHE A 42 -12.29 -5.83 -8.83
N GLY A 43 -13.37 -5.05 -8.95
CA GLY A 43 -14.34 -5.15 -10.03
C GLY A 43 -15.34 -6.30 -9.86
N ASN A 44 -16.15 -6.52 -10.90
CA ASN A 44 -17.13 -7.58 -10.95
C ASN A 44 -16.41 -8.91 -11.23
N PHE A 45 -15.99 -9.60 -10.18
CA PHE A 45 -15.38 -10.93 -10.26
C PHE A 45 -16.39 -11.98 -10.74
N GLN A 46 -16.51 -12.13 -12.06
CA GLN A 46 -17.22 -13.24 -12.73
C GLN A 46 -16.35 -13.84 -13.83
N LYS A 47 -15.06 -13.99 -13.56
CA LYS A 47 -14.07 -14.46 -14.54
C LYS A 47 -13.64 -15.89 -14.22
N SER A 48 -13.33 -16.67 -15.26
CA SER A 48 -12.82 -18.03 -15.11
C SER A 48 -11.46 -18.04 -14.38
N ALA A 49 -11.08 -19.19 -13.82
CA ALA A 49 -9.79 -19.36 -13.13
C ALA A 49 -8.59 -18.93 -13.99
N GLU A 50 -8.61 -19.23 -15.29
CA GLU A 50 -7.56 -18.87 -16.25
C GLU A 50 -7.43 -17.34 -16.47
N GLU A 51 -8.54 -16.62 -16.50
CA GLU A 51 -8.51 -15.16 -16.62
C GLU A 51 -8.01 -14.50 -15.34
N MET A 52 -8.32 -15.10 -14.19
CA MET A 52 -7.77 -14.66 -12.91
C MET A 52 -6.25 -14.85 -12.89
N GLU A 53 -5.75 -16.02 -13.28
CA GLU A 53 -4.31 -16.29 -13.37
C GLU A 53 -3.54 -15.23 -14.15
N LYS A 54 -4.02 -14.88 -15.35
CA LYS A 54 -3.41 -13.81 -16.17
C LYS A 54 -3.42 -12.46 -15.47
N ILE A 55 -4.53 -12.09 -14.84
CA ILE A 55 -4.63 -10.82 -14.10
C ILE A 55 -3.61 -10.79 -12.94
N TRP A 56 -3.43 -11.90 -12.23
CA TRP A 56 -2.46 -11.98 -11.14
C TRP A 56 -1.02 -11.94 -11.62
N GLU A 57 -0.70 -12.63 -12.71
CA GLU A 57 0.63 -12.63 -13.34
C GLU A 57 0.99 -11.24 -13.86
N GLU A 58 0.07 -10.58 -14.58
CA GLU A 58 0.24 -9.21 -15.06
C GLU A 58 0.41 -8.24 -13.89
N ARG A 59 -0.38 -8.40 -12.82
CA ARG A 59 -0.28 -7.58 -11.62
C ARG A 59 1.06 -7.74 -10.90
N ALA A 60 1.59 -8.95 -10.82
CA ALA A 60 2.89 -9.22 -10.23
C ALA A 60 4.00 -8.52 -11.03
N HIS A 61 3.96 -8.60 -12.36
CA HIS A 61 4.95 -7.98 -13.24
C HIS A 61 4.86 -6.44 -13.29
N TYR A 62 3.65 -5.90 -13.35
CA TYR A 62 3.42 -4.45 -13.50
C TYR A 62 3.57 -3.69 -12.18
N GLY A 63 3.38 -4.37 -11.05
CA GLY A 63 3.45 -3.81 -9.70
C GLY A 63 2.07 -3.44 -9.14
N HIS A 64 1.90 -3.62 -7.83
CA HIS A 64 0.60 -3.49 -7.17
C HIS A 64 0.03 -2.06 -7.21
N PHE A 65 0.89 -1.05 -7.30
CA PHE A 65 0.51 0.35 -7.23
C PHE A 65 -0.18 0.85 -8.51
N PHE A 66 0.42 0.54 -9.67
CA PHE A 66 -0.04 1.05 -10.97
C PHE A 66 -0.97 0.12 -11.71
N TYR A 67 -0.94 -1.20 -11.42
CA TYR A 67 -1.81 -2.13 -12.11
C TYR A 67 -3.28 -1.85 -11.79
N ARG A 68 -4.07 -1.55 -12.82
CA ARG A 68 -5.53 -1.39 -12.70
C ARG A 68 -6.19 -2.70 -13.08
N ILE A 69 -6.87 -3.30 -12.10
CA ILE A 69 -7.65 -4.53 -12.31
C ILE A 69 -8.83 -4.20 -13.25
N PRO A 70 -9.17 -5.09 -14.21
CA PRO A 70 -10.32 -4.89 -15.09
C PRO A 70 -11.61 -4.61 -14.31
N HIS A 71 -12.30 -3.52 -14.63
CA HIS A 71 -13.49 -3.02 -13.92
C HIS A 71 -13.29 -2.71 -12.42
N GLY A 72 -12.06 -2.69 -11.93
CA GLY A 72 -11.70 -2.37 -10.55
C GLY A 72 -10.88 -1.08 -10.43
N GLU A 73 -10.18 -0.96 -9.30
CA GLU A 73 -9.29 0.16 -8.96
C GLU A 73 -7.82 -0.29 -9.03
N SER A 74 -6.93 0.65 -9.34
CA SER A 74 -5.49 0.54 -9.02
C SER A 74 -5.20 1.11 -7.63
N ALA A 75 -4.02 0.84 -7.04
CA ALA A 75 -3.68 1.48 -5.77
C ALA A 75 -3.43 2.99 -5.94
N ALA A 76 -3.09 3.44 -7.15
CA ALA A 76 -3.05 4.86 -7.52
C ALA A 76 -4.45 5.51 -7.44
N ASP A 77 -5.51 4.83 -7.86
CA ASP A 77 -6.89 5.32 -7.68
C ASP A 77 -7.24 5.46 -6.19
N VAL A 78 -6.81 4.48 -5.38
CA VAL A 78 -6.95 4.54 -3.92
C VAL A 78 -6.17 5.73 -3.34
N TYR A 79 -4.98 6.02 -3.88
CA TYR A 79 -4.11 7.11 -3.44
C TYR A 79 -4.78 8.48 -3.62
N ASP A 80 -5.52 8.69 -4.70
CA ASP A 80 -6.22 9.95 -4.95
C ASP A 80 -7.37 10.19 -3.96
N ARG A 81 -8.17 9.16 -3.68
CA ARG A 81 -9.23 9.27 -2.65
C ARG A 81 -8.64 9.45 -1.24
N VAL A 82 -7.54 8.78 -0.93
CA VAL A 82 -6.77 8.99 0.31
C VAL A 82 -6.24 10.42 0.40
N ALA A 83 -5.72 10.98 -0.70
CA ALA A 83 -5.25 12.35 -0.74
C ALA A 83 -6.37 13.33 -0.37
N SER A 84 -7.56 13.16 -0.94
CA SER A 84 -8.73 13.97 -0.59
C SER A 84 -9.14 13.82 0.88
N LEU A 85 -9.04 12.61 1.46
CA LEU A 85 -9.32 12.37 2.87
C LEU A 85 -8.33 13.11 3.76
N ASN A 86 -7.04 13.04 3.43
CA ASN A 86 -6.00 13.73 4.18
C ASN A 86 -6.26 15.24 4.24
N GLU A 87 -6.70 15.87 3.14
CA GLU A 87 -7.08 17.29 3.16
C GLU A 87 -8.25 17.57 4.12
N SER A 88 -9.26 16.70 4.17
CA SER A 88 -10.35 16.81 5.15
C SER A 88 -9.84 16.65 6.59
N LEU A 89 -8.96 15.67 6.85
CA LEU A 89 -8.39 15.44 8.17
C LEU A 89 -7.54 16.63 8.62
N TYR A 90 -6.68 17.17 7.75
CA TYR A 90 -5.86 18.34 8.08
C TYR A 90 -6.69 19.58 8.38
N ARG A 91 -7.86 19.75 7.74
CA ARG A 91 -8.81 20.81 8.09
C ARG A 91 -9.40 20.60 9.49
N GLN A 92 -9.81 19.37 9.80
CA GLN A 92 -10.41 19.04 11.10
C GLN A 92 -9.41 19.13 12.25
N PHE A 93 -8.14 18.76 12.03
CA PHE A 93 -7.09 18.87 13.06
C PHE A 93 -6.79 20.32 13.50
N ARG A 94 -7.28 21.31 12.74
CA ARG A 94 -7.17 22.73 13.09
C ARG A 94 -8.33 23.22 13.95
N GLN A 95 -9.33 22.38 14.21
CA GLN A 95 -10.42 22.72 15.12
C GLN A 95 -9.99 22.40 16.56
N ASP A 96 -10.27 23.32 17.48
CA ASP A 96 -9.85 23.21 18.89
C ASP A 96 -10.54 22.06 19.63
N ASP A 97 -11.70 21.63 19.13
CA ASP A 97 -12.51 20.53 19.67
C ASP A 97 -12.16 19.16 19.05
N PHE A 98 -11.13 19.09 18.19
CA PHE A 98 -10.76 17.81 17.59
C PHE A 98 -10.21 16.84 18.64
N PRO A 99 -10.71 15.59 18.72
CA PRO A 99 -10.30 14.65 19.75
C PRO A 99 -8.79 14.34 19.73
N ASN A 100 -8.22 14.10 20.92
CA ASN A 100 -6.81 13.77 21.11
C ASN A 100 -6.35 12.47 20.40
N ILE A 101 -7.29 11.55 20.13
CA ILE A 101 -7.05 10.29 19.44
C ILE A 101 -8.04 10.14 18.26
N LEU A 102 -7.48 9.86 17.08
CA LEU A 102 -8.20 9.45 15.88
C LEU A 102 -7.88 7.98 15.59
N VAL A 103 -8.92 7.15 15.53
CA VAL A 103 -8.81 5.73 15.16
C VAL A 103 -9.43 5.55 13.77
N LEU A 104 -8.65 4.96 12.85
CA LEU A 104 -9.09 4.64 11.49
C LEU A 104 -9.25 3.12 11.36
N VAL A 105 -10.47 2.65 11.15
CA VAL A 105 -10.80 1.22 10.97
C VAL A 105 -11.04 0.95 9.48
N THR A 106 -10.08 0.27 8.85
CA THR A 106 -9.98 0.15 7.39
C THR A 106 -9.31 -1.17 6.99
N HIS A 107 -8.75 -1.23 5.79
CA HIS A 107 -8.28 -2.45 5.13
C HIS A 107 -6.78 -2.40 4.80
N GLY A 108 -6.26 -3.49 4.24
CA GLY A 108 -4.82 -3.70 4.08
C GLY A 108 -4.20 -2.78 3.02
N ILE A 109 -4.72 -2.80 1.80
CA ILE A 109 -4.18 -1.96 0.71
C ILE A 109 -4.43 -0.50 1.04
N TRP A 110 -5.65 -0.17 1.50
CA TRP A 110 -5.96 1.19 1.94
C TRP A 110 -4.98 1.72 2.99
N SER A 111 -4.64 0.93 4.02
CA SER A 111 -3.69 1.33 5.06
C SER A 111 -2.29 1.60 4.51
N ARG A 112 -1.80 0.75 3.60
CA ARG A 112 -0.49 0.95 2.95
C ARG A 112 -0.48 2.25 2.13
N VAL A 113 -1.54 2.49 1.36
CA VAL A 113 -1.68 3.70 0.53
C VAL A 113 -1.83 4.96 1.40
N PHE A 114 -2.58 4.88 2.50
CA PHE A 114 -2.67 5.96 3.50
C PHE A 114 -1.30 6.36 4.02
N LEU A 115 -0.50 5.38 4.45
CA LEU A 115 0.85 5.62 4.96
C LEU A 115 1.78 6.18 3.88
N MET A 116 1.73 5.62 2.66
CA MET A 116 2.50 6.14 1.53
C MET A 116 2.17 7.61 1.27
N LYS A 117 0.89 7.96 1.19
CA LYS A 117 0.45 9.35 1.01
C LYS A 117 0.87 10.24 2.17
N TRP A 118 0.72 9.76 3.40
CA TRP A 118 0.98 10.52 4.61
C TRP A 118 2.45 10.86 4.78
N PHE A 119 3.31 9.86 4.63
CA PHE A 119 4.75 9.98 4.81
C PHE A 119 5.50 10.35 3.53
N LYS A 120 4.79 10.46 2.41
CA LYS A 120 5.34 10.79 1.08
C LYS A 120 6.39 9.78 0.64
N TRP A 121 6.11 8.51 0.91
CA TRP A 121 6.96 7.41 0.45
C TRP A 121 6.95 7.31 -1.06
N THR A 122 8.05 6.82 -1.61
CA THR A 122 8.14 6.53 -3.03
C THR A 122 7.31 5.28 -3.38
N TYR A 123 7.10 5.06 -4.67
CA TYR A 123 6.37 3.86 -5.10
C TYR A 123 7.16 2.59 -4.75
N GLU A 124 8.50 2.63 -4.84
CA GLU A 124 9.37 1.49 -4.51
C GLU A 124 9.27 1.14 -3.03
N GLU A 125 9.24 2.15 -2.16
CA GLU A 125 9.01 1.95 -0.73
C GLU A 125 7.65 1.29 -0.50
N PHE A 126 6.59 1.71 -1.21
CA PHE A 126 5.27 1.09 -1.12
C PHE A 126 5.25 -0.37 -1.61
N GLU A 127 5.87 -0.68 -2.76
CA GLU A 127 5.95 -2.03 -3.32
C GLU A 127 6.75 -2.97 -2.42
N SER A 128 7.76 -2.45 -1.71
CA SER A 128 8.55 -3.25 -0.77
C SER A 128 7.77 -3.71 0.47
N LEU A 129 6.61 -3.11 0.77
CA LEU A 129 5.81 -3.45 1.95
C LEU A 129 5.14 -4.82 1.78
N LYS A 130 5.24 -5.64 2.84
CA LYS A 130 4.41 -6.84 2.99
C LYS A 130 2.96 -6.49 3.29
N ASN A 131 2.09 -7.49 3.14
CA ASN A 131 0.71 -7.40 3.57
C ASN A 131 0.62 -7.14 5.09
N ILE A 132 -0.27 -6.23 5.47
CA ILE A 132 -0.54 -5.95 6.88
C ILE A 132 -1.42 -7.09 7.41
N PRO A 133 -1.01 -7.80 8.47
CA PRO A 133 -1.84 -8.82 9.10
C PRO A 133 -3.20 -8.30 9.55
N HIS A 134 -4.21 -9.17 9.55
CA HIS A 134 -5.55 -8.84 10.03
C HIS A 134 -5.51 -8.29 11.46
N CYS A 135 -6.31 -7.26 11.71
CA CYS A 135 -6.43 -6.60 13.02
C CYS A 135 -5.11 -6.04 13.61
N LYS A 136 -4.05 -5.86 12.80
CA LYS A 136 -2.81 -5.23 13.26
C LYS A 136 -2.98 -3.73 13.45
N TYR A 137 -2.61 -3.22 14.62
CA TYR A 137 -2.60 -1.78 14.89
C TYR A 137 -1.40 -1.07 14.24
N LEU A 138 -1.68 -0.02 13.48
CA LEU A 138 -0.70 0.92 12.97
C LEU A 138 -0.77 2.22 13.76
N VAL A 139 0.29 2.51 14.52
CA VAL A 139 0.31 3.64 15.45
C VAL A 139 1.16 4.75 14.88
N MET A 140 0.54 5.91 14.65
CA MET A 140 1.22 7.15 14.28
C MET A 140 1.21 8.09 15.48
N LYS A 141 2.39 8.52 15.94
CA LYS A 141 2.50 9.45 17.06
C LYS A 141 2.88 10.83 16.54
N ARG A 142 2.12 11.85 16.92
CA ARG A 142 2.47 13.25 16.64
C ARG A 142 3.84 13.55 17.24
N ASP A 143 4.73 14.11 16.43
CA ASP A 143 5.98 14.66 16.91
C ASP A 143 5.70 16.05 17.50
N LEU A 144 6.13 16.30 18.73
CA LEU A 144 5.98 17.61 19.38
C LEU A 144 7.08 18.58 18.95
N LYS A 145 8.21 18.06 18.45
CA LYS A 145 9.38 18.86 18.03
C LYS A 145 9.36 19.17 16.54
N ALA A 146 8.69 18.34 15.74
CA ALA A 146 8.53 18.53 14.30
C ALA A 146 7.04 18.65 13.97
N SER A 147 6.69 19.48 12.98
CA SER A 147 5.30 19.57 12.49
C SER A 147 4.93 18.32 11.68
N GLY A 148 4.55 17.23 12.36
CA GLY A 148 4.18 15.99 11.68
C GLY A 148 3.94 14.80 12.61
N TYR A 149 3.80 13.62 12.01
CA TYR A 149 3.65 12.36 12.71
C TYR A 149 4.88 11.48 12.45
N LYS A 150 5.13 10.53 13.35
CA LYS A 150 6.10 9.45 13.19
C LYS A 150 5.37 8.12 13.30
N LEU A 151 5.63 7.22 12.34
CA LEU A 151 5.13 5.86 12.42
C LEU A 151 5.90 5.10 13.52
N LYS A 152 5.16 4.60 14.52
CA LYS A 152 5.71 3.80 15.62
C LYS A 152 5.67 2.31 15.34
N SER A 153 4.64 1.85 14.63
CA SER A 153 4.53 0.45 14.23
C SER A 153 5.60 0.10 13.19
N LYS A 154 6.32 -1.00 13.39
CA LYS A 154 7.21 -1.56 12.36
C LYS A 154 6.37 -2.22 11.26
N LEU A 155 6.52 -1.72 10.03
CA LEU A 155 6.08 -2.42 8.84
C LEU A 155 7.17 -3.39 8.41
N GLU A 156 6.74 -4.55 7.92
CA GLU A 156 7.66 -5.53 7.38
C GLU A 156 7.79 -5.31 5.89
N THR A 157 9.01 -5.46 5.37
CA THR A 157 9.30 -5.37 3.95
C THR A 157 9.80 -6.70 3.43
N TRP A 158 9.63 -6.95 2.13
CA TRP A 158 10.22 -8.11 1.46
C TRP A 158 11.75 -8.07 1.49
N ASP A 159 12.35 -6.87 1.60
CA ASP A 159 13.79 -6.66 1.76
C ASP A 159 14.33 -7.24 3.08
N ASP A 160 13.48 -7.36 4.12
CA ASP A 160 13.89 -7.81 5.46
C ASP A 160 14.05 -9.34 5.57
N LEU A 161 13.55 -10.10 4.58
CA LEU A 161 13.47 -11.56 4.64
C LEU A 161 14.73 -12.25 4.12
N SER A 162 15.11 -13.36 4.75
CA SER A 162 16.02 -14.34 4.15
C SER A 162 15.35 -15.07 2.98
N GLU A 163 16.14 -15.75 2.15
CA GLU A 163 15.64 -16.44 0.96
C GLU A 163 14.63 -17.56 1.31
N ALA A 164 14.88 -18.28 2.40
CA ALA A 164 13.95 -19.31 2.89
C ALA A 164 12.65 -18.73 3.43
N GLU A 165 12.70 -17.55 4.08
CA GLU A 165 11.50 -16.86 4.58
C GLU A 165 10.69 -16.25 3.44
N LEU A 166 11.36 -15.76 2.39
CA LEU A 166 10.71 -15.22 1.20
C LEU A 166 9.80 -16.26 0.54
N GLN A 167 10.30 -17.47 0.32
CA GLN A 167 9.53 -18.54 -0.31
C GLN A 167 8.26 -18.88 0.49
N ASN A 168 8.35 -18.93 1.82
CA ASN A 168 7.21 -19.19 2.68
C ASN A 168 6.18 -18.06 2.68
N GLU A 169 6.64 -16.81 2.69
CA GLU A 169 5.76 -15.63 2.70
C GLU A 169 5.07 -15.42 1.35
N VAL A 170 5.75 -15.67 0.23
CA VAL A 170 5.14 -15.64 -1.11
C VAL A 170 4.05 -16.70 -1.22
N LEU A 171 4.33 -17.94 -0.76
CA LEU A 171 3.34 -19.02 -0.73
C LEU A 171 2.11 -18.65 0.10
N LYS A 172 2.33 -18.04 1.27
CA LYS A 172 1.25 -17.59 2.15
C LYS A 172 0.41 -16.49 1.49
N ALA A 173 1.05 -15.50 0.87
CA ALA A 173 0.37 -14.42 0.17
C ALA A 173 -0.49 -14.94 -1.00
N ALA A 174 0.03 -15.88 -1.79
CA ALA A 174 -0.71 -16.51 -2.89
C ALA A 174 -1.93 -17.30 -2.38
N LYS A 175 -1.78 -18.05 -1.28
CA LYS A 175 -2.91 -18.76 -0.66
C LYS A 175 -3.99 -17.84 -0.10
N GLU A 176 -3.59 -16.70 0.48
CA GLU A 176 -4.53 -15.68 0.97
C GLU A 176 -5.31 -15.02 -0.17
N ALA A 177 -4.60 -14.68 -1.26
CA ALA A 177 -5.21 -14.20 -2.50
C ALA A 177 -6.27 -15.18 -3.03
N LEU A 178 -5.92 -16.47 -3.12
CA LEU A 178 -6.84 -17.51 -3.56
C LEU A 178 -8.09 -17.62 -2.69
N ARG A 179 -7.93 -17.59 -1.36
CA ARG A 179 -9.07 -17.64 -0.44
C ARG A 179 -10.03 -16.49 -0.67
N GLN A 180 -9.52 -15.29 -0.99
CA GLN A 180 -10.36 -14.14 -1.30
C GLN A 180 -11.11 -14.34 -2.62
N VAL A 181 -10.46 -14.92 -3.64
CA VAL A 181 -11.10 -15.23 -4.93
C VAL A 181 -12.18 -16.29 -4.76
N ASN A 182 -11.86 -17.42 -4.12
CA ASN A 182 -12.81 -18.51 -3.88
C ASN A 182 -13.99 -18.08 -3.00
N ALA A 183 -13.79 -17.17 -2.04
CA ALA A 183 -14.87 -16.62 -1.22
C ALA A 183 -15.84 -15.70 -2.01
N ASN A 184 -15.39 -15.16 -3.15
CA ASN A 184 -16.20 -14.32 -4.04
C ASN A 184 -16.82 -15.10 -5.22
N ASN A 185 -16.43 -16.36 -5.44
CA ASN A 185 -16.97 -17.21 -6.50
C ASN A 185 -18.23 -17.96 -6.03
N ASP A 186 -19.41 -17.45 -6.40
CA ASP A 186 -20.70 -18.16 -6.20
C ASP A 186 -20.88 -19.38 -7.12
N ALA A 187 -19.98 -19.58 -8.10
CA ALA A 187 -20.11 -20.59 -9.15
C ALA A 187 -19.62 -22.01 -8.77
N GLY A 188 -19.03 -22.21 -7.58
CA GLY A 188 -18.63 -23.53 -7.08
C GLY A 188 -17.36 -24.14 -7.68
N ASP A 189 -16.73 -23.49 -8.67
CA ASP A 189 -15.41 -23.88 -9.18
C ASP A 189 -14.32 -23.45 -8.19
N VAL A 190 -13.92 -24.40 -7.34
CA VAL A 190 -12.84 -24.21 -6.36
C VAL A 190 -11.50 -24.37 -7.06
N ILE A 191 -10.77 -23.26 -7.21
CA ILE A 191 -9.41 -23.27 -7.74
C ILE A 191 -8.51 -24.04 -6.77
N THR A 192 -7.70 -24.96 -7.29
CA THR A 192 -6.91 -25.94 -6.54
C THR A 192 -5.47 -25.49 -6.29
N ASP A 193 -4.81 -26.09 -5.30
CA ASP A 193 -3.40 -25.83 -4.96
C ASP A 193 -2.40 -26.12 -6.10
N LEU A 194 -2.78 -26.90 -7.13
CA LEU A 194 -1.94 -27.15 -8.32
C LEU A 194 -1.96 -25.99 -9.31
N GLU A 195 -3.10 -25.31 -9.46
CA GLU A 195 -3.28 -24.14 -10.33
C GLU A 195 -2.61 -22.88 -9.75
N LEU A 196 -2.11 -22.96 -8.51
CA LEU A 196 -1.40 -21.89 -7.80
C LEU A 196 0.08 -21.76 -8.18
N GLN A 197 0.71 -22.80 -8.75
CA GLN A 197 2.16 -22.82 -9.01
C GLN A 197 2.63 -21.65 -9.89
N PRO A 198 1.97 -21.34 -11.02
CA PRO A 198 2.42 -20.24 -11.88
C PRO A 198 2.28 -18.88 -11.20
N MET A 199 1.20 -18.65 -10.44
CA MET A 199 1.02 -17.43 -9.65
C MET A 199 2.11 -17.24 -8.60
N ILE A 200 2.49 -18.32 -7.90
CA ILE A 200 3.55 -18.30 -6.89
C ILE A 200 4.89 -17.94 -7.53
N GLU A 201 5.22 -18.55 -8.66
CA GLU A 201 6.48 -18.29 -9.37
C GLU A 201 6.52 -16.86 -9.91
N ALA A 202 5.45 -16.39 -10.55
CA ALA A 202 5.36 -15.02 -11.04
C ALA A 202 5.50 -13.98 -9.91
N GLN A 203 4.86 -14.23 -8.76
CA GLN A 203 4.98 -13.35 -7.59
C GLN A 203 6.40 -13.38 -7.02
N LYS A 204 7.05 -14.55 -7.01
CA LYS A 204 8.43 -14.70 -6.53
C LYS A 204 9.41 -13.94 -7.43
N ASP A 205 9.33 -14.15 -8.75
CA ASP A 205 10.17 -13.47 -9.74
C ASP A 205 10.02 -11.95 -9.68
N ALA A 206 8.78 -11.48 -9.51
CA ALA A 206 8.50 -10.06 -9.33
C ALA A 206 9.15 -9.50 -8.06
N VAL A 207 9.05 -10.20 -6.93
CA VAL A 207 9.65 -9.77 -5.67
C VAL A 207 11.18 -9.81 -5.72
N GLU A 208 11.78 -10.84 -6.29
CA GLU A 208 13.23 -10.93 -6.48
C GLU A 208 13.75 -9.78 -7.36
N THR A 209 13.09 -9.55 -8.51
CA THR A 209 13.42 -8.45 -9.42
C THR A 209 13.34 -7.10 -8.72
N LEU A 210 12.31 -6.88 -7.88
CA LEU A 210 12.16 -5.66 -7.09
C LEU A 210 13.28 -5.51 -6.04
N ARG A 211 13.61 -6.57 -5.30
CA ARG A 211 14.70 -6.56 -4.30
C ARG A 211 16.04 -6.20 -4.95
N GLU A 212 16.34 -6.76 -6.11
CA GLU A 212 17.55 -6.43 -6.86
C GLU A 212 17.58 -4.97 -7.30
N LYS A 213 16.47 -4.45 -7.83
CA LYS A 213 16.33 -3.03 -8.21
C LYS A 213 16.54 -2.12 -7.00
N ASN A 214 15.89 -2.42 -5.88
CA ASN A 214 16.04 -1.66 -4.63
C ASN A 214 17.48 -1.67 -4.12
N LYS A 215 18.18 -2.80 -4.23
CA LYS A 215 19.60 -2.91 -3.88
C LYS A 215 20.47 -2.02 -4.76
N LYS A 216 20.29 -2.07 -6.08
CA LYS A 216 21.01 -1.22 -7.05
C LYS A 216 20.77 0.28 -6.77
N ILE A 217 19.53 0.65 -6.46
CA ILE A 217 19.15 2.01 -6.08
C ILE A 217 19.90 2.42 -4.81
N LYS A 218 19.81 1.64 -3.73
CA LYS A 218 20.48 1.91 -2.45
C LYS A 218 22.00 2.07 -2.62
N ASP A 219 22.64 1.23 -3.42
CA ASP A 219 24.09 1.30 -3.67
C ASP A 219 24.47 2.54 -4.48
N THR A 220 23.66 2.90 -5.47
CA THR A 220 23.85 4.13 -6.26
C THR A 220 23.72 5.37 -5.36
N TYR A 221 22.73 5.42 -4.47
CA TYR A 221 22.57 6.49 -3.49
C TYR A 221 23.78 6.59 -2.55
N LYS A 222 24.29 5.47 -2.03
CA LYS A 222 25.49 5.46 -1.18
C LYS A 222 26.70 6.02 -1.92
N LYS A 223 26.92 5.62 -3.18
CA LYS A 223 28.02 6.13 -4.04
C LYS A 223 27.91 7.63 -4.30
N ILE A 224 26.72 8.14 -4.61
CA ILE A 224 26.48 9.58 -4.80
C ILE A 224 26.75 10.34 -3.50
N ARG A 225 26.28 9.80 -2.37
CA ARG A 225 26.46 10.41 -1.05
C ARG A 225 27.93 10.45 -0.62
N SER A 226 28.70 9.41 -0.89
CA SER A 226 30.14 9.37 -0.59
C SER A 226 30.97 10.26 -1.51
N SER A 227 30.53 10.49 -2.76
CA SER A 227 31.25 11.29 -3.75
C SER A 227 31.02 12.81 -3.64
N SER A 228 30.01 13.25 -2.87
CA SER A 228 29.55 14.65 -2.86
C SER A 228 30.03 15.45 -1.64
N ASN A 229 31.21 16.09 -1.74
CA ASN A 229 31.79 16.95 -0.71
C ASN A 229 31.29 18.43 -0.75
N SER A 230 29.98 18.68 -0.94
CA SER A 230 29.44 20.04 -1.18
C SER A 230 28.30 20.48 -0.25
N LYS A 231 28.43 21.73 0.22
CA LYS A 231 27.60 22.48 1.17
C LYS A 231 26.35 23.05 0.47
N ASN A 232 25.25 22.29 0.41
CA ASN A 232 23.88 22.86 0.35
C ASN A 232 22.84 21.74 0.56
N SER A 233 22.08 21.83 1.65
CA SER A 233 21.44 20.69 2.32
C SER A 233 19.91 20.61 2.15
N ARG A 234 19.28 21.43 1.30
CA ARG A 234 17.80 21.49 1.25
C ARG A 234 17.14 20.56 0.22
N TYR A 235 17.90 20.06 -0.75
CA TYR A 235 17.40 19.24 -1.86
C TYR A 235 18.15 17.90 -2.07
N LYS A 236 19.09 17.53 -1.18
CA LYS A 236 19.92 16.31 -1.32
C LYS A 236 19.13 15.00 -1.27
N ASP A 237 17.98 14.98 -0.61
CA ASP A 237 17.19 13.75 -0.38
C ASP A 237 16.12 13.50 -1.46
N LYS A 238 16.05 14.32 -2.52
CA LYS A 238 15.12 14.16 -3.63
C LYS A 238 15.82 14.18 -4.98
N LEU A 239 16.75 13.24 -5.20
CA LEU A 239 16.99 12.81 -6.57
C LEU A 239 15.72 12.06 -6.99
N ILE A 240 14.84 12.75 -7.71
CA ILE A 240 13.81 12.08 -8.51
C ILE A 240 14.59 11.11 -9.38
N SER A 241 14.33 9.82 -9.15
CA SER A 241 14.96 8.68 -9.81
C SER A 241 15.33 9.01 -11.25
N LYS A 242 16.62 9.11 -11.57
CA LYS A 242 17.11 9.18 -12.97
C LYS A 242 17.04 7.80 -13.63
N PHE A 243 16.02 7.00 -13.34
CA PHE A 243 15.82 5.73 -14.03
C PHE A 243 15.27 6.02 -15.42
N LYS A 244 16.07 5.69 -16.45
CA LYS A 244 15.49 5.22 -17.71
C LYS A 244 14.74 3.93 -17.38
N GLN A 245 13.45 3.91 -17.65
CA GLN A 245 12.60 2.73 -17.48
C GLN A 245 13.02 1.65 -18.47
N ASP A 246 13.42 0.49 -17.96
CA ASP A 246 13.18 -0.80 -18.63
C ASP A 246 12.03 -1.51 -17.88
N THR A 247 10.92 -0.77 -17.70
CA THR A 247 9.64 -1.33 -17.26
C THR A 247 8.67 -1.17 -18.42
N LEU A 248 7.94 -2.23 -18.76
CA LEU A 248 6.81 -2.20 -19.70
C LEU A 248 5.65 -1.30 -19.23
N SER A 249 5.75 -0.65 -18.07
CA SER A 249 5.00 0.58 -17.84
C SER A 249 5.60 1.68 -18.70
N ASP A 250 5.21 1.70 -19.98
CA ASP A 250 5.40 2.86 -20.86
C ASP A 250 4.74 4.07 -20.18
N CYS A 251 5.51 4.81 -19.38
CA CYS A 251 5.18 6.20 -19.14
C CYS A 251 5.40 6.87 -20.49
N THR A 252 4.31 7.15 -21.20
CA THR A 252 4.30 7.86 -22.49
C THR A 252 4.78 9.31 -22.41
N SER A 253 5.54 9.68 -21.40
CA SER A 253 6.35 10.88 -21.38
C SER A 253 7.72 10.58 -21.99
N VAL A 254 7.76 10.45 -23.32
CA VAL A 254 9.02 10.62 -24.05
C VAL A 254 9.38 12.10 -23.91
N GLU A 255 10.33 12.42 -23.05
CA GLU A 255 10.96 13.74 -23.06
C GLU A 255 11.80 13.84 -24.34
N SER A 256 11.17 14.23 -25.45
CA SER A 256 11.87 14.57 -26.69
C SER A 256 12.56 15.93 -26.49
N PHE A 257 13.81 15.91 -26.05
CA PHE A 257 14.64 17.12 -25.95
C PHE A 257 15.24 17.59 -27.28
N ASP A 258 14.82 17.03 -28.43
CA ASP A 258 15.52 17.23 -29.71
C ASP A 258 14.81 18.13 -30.75
N ASP A 259 13.63 18.68 -30.49
CA ASP A 259 12.92 19.54 -31.49
C ASP A 259 12.65 20.97 -31.00
N MET A 260 13.68 21.66 -30.53
CA MET A 260 13.73 23.12 -30.56
C MET A 260 14.95 23.59 -31.33
N LYS A 261 14.82 23.63 -32.67
CA LYS A 261 15.56 24.59 -33.48
C LYS A 261 14.73 25.87 -33.59
N LEU A 262 15.43 26.98 -33.31
CA LEU A 262 15.01 28.39 -33.30
C LEU A 262 13.91 28.77 -34.30
#